data_AF-A4BJ47-F1
#
_entry.id   AF-A4BJ47-F1
#
_cell.length_a   1.000
_cell.length_b   1.000
_cell.length_c   1.000
_cell.angle_alpha   90.00
_cell.angle_beta   90.00
_cell.angle_gamma   90.00
#
_symmetry.space_group_name_H-M   'P 1'
#
loop_
_entity.id
_entity.type
_entity.pdbx_description
1 polymer ?
#
loop_
_entity_poly.entity_id
_entity_poly.type
_entity_poly.pdbx_seq_one_letter_code
_entity_poly.pdbx_strand_id
1 'polypeptide(L)'
;MMFSRQVERLQVRQTLLYLSPLSGLFLPLQSLYGTLPKPSGADWVWFLMLIPLLEETVFRGLIQQSLTRKLAINQGALVANLSASLLFAWLHGFHQGPVGWLVFFPSLILGQVWQHTRSILICTGLHATMNLCFWLNLALLGNQIH
;
A
#
# COMPACT_ATOMS: atom_id res chain seq x y z
N MET A 1 29.34 -29.04 -7.24
CA MET A 1 29.01 -27.70 -6.69
C MET A 1 27.88 -26.96 -7.42
N MET A 2 27.37 -27.42 -8.57
CA MET A 2 26.32 -26.71 -9.32
C MET A 2 24.89 -26.99 -8.83
N PHE A 3 24.66 -28.16 -8.21
CA PHE A 3 23.33 -28.63 -7.76
C PHE A 3 22.85 -27.93 -6.48
N SER A 4 23.72 -27.62 -5.51
CA SER A 4 23.30 -26.94 -4.28
C SER A 4 22.85 -25.49 -4.50
N ARG A 5 23.48 -24.77 -5.44
CA ARG A 5 23.09 -23.38 -5.80
C ARG A 5 21.76 -23.28 -6.57
N GLN A 6 21.24 -24.40 -7.08
CA GLN A 6 19.96 -24.46 -7.78
C GLN A 6 18.81 -24.71 -6.79
N VAL A 7 19.02 -25.59 -5.80
CA VAL A 7 18.07 -25.87 -4.72
C VAL A 7 17.95 -24.66 -3.78
N GLU A 8 19.05 -23.98 -3.47
CA GLU A 8 19.06 -22.76 -2.67
C GLU A 8 18.35 -21.59 -3.38
N ARG A 9 18.44 -21.52 -4.72
CA ARG A 9 17.67 -20.56 -5.54
C ARG A 9 16.20 -20.91 -5.67
N LEU A 10 15.83 -22.19 -5.63
CA LEU A 10 14.44 -22.64 -5.63
C LEU A 10 13.78 -22.41 -4.27
N GLN A 11 14.49 -22.65 -3.16
CA GLN A 11 14.01 -22.35 -1.82
C GLN A 11 13.92 -20.85 -1.55
N VAL A 12 14.89 -20.03 -1.97
CA VAL A 12 14.78 -18.56 -1.84
C VAL A 12 13.67 -18.00 -2.74
N ARG A 13 13.44 -18.55 -3.94
CA ARG A 13 12.27 -18.21 -4.78
C ARG A 13 10.95 -18.63 -4.14
N GLN A 14 10.87 -19.79 -3.51
CA GLN A 14 9.67 -20.25 -2.80
C GLN A 14 9.42 -19.46 -1.51
N THR A 15 10.45 -19.12 -0.73
CA THR A 15 10.31 -18.30 0.48
C THR A 15 9.91 -16.85 0.17
N LEU A 16 10.34 -16.29 -0.97
CA LEU A 16 9.85 -15.00 -1.47
C LEU A 16 8.42 -15.07 -2.00
N LEU A 17 7.96 -16.24 -2.47
CA LEU A 17 6.57 -16.47 -2.88
C LEU A 17 5.60 -16.60 -1.69
N TYR A 18 6.09 -16.88 -0.47
CA TYR A 18 5.25 -16.95 0.74
C TYR A 18 5.16 -15.63 1.53
N LEU A 19 5.96 -14.61 1.19
CA LEU A 19 5.93 -13.28 1.84
C LEU A 19 5.19 -12.20 1.04
N SER A 20 4.68 -12.52 -0.15
CA SER A 20 3.86 -11.60 -0.94
C SER A 20 2.44 -12.15 -1.08
N PRO A 21 1.50 -11.87 -0.17
CA PRO A 21 0.10 -12.24 -0.38
C PRO A 21 -0.56 -11.42 -1.51
N LEU A 22 0.17 -10.52 -2.19
CA LEU A 22 -0.39 -9.59 -3.16
C LEU A 22 0.18 -9.68 -4.57
N SER A 23 1.32 -10.35 -4.82
CA SER A 23 1.97 -10.32 -6.16
C SER A 23 1.21 -11.09 -7.25
N GLY A 24 0.45 -12.13 -6.87
CA GLY A 24 -0.30 -12.97 -7.82
C GLY A 24 -1.54 -12.31 -8.44
N LEU A 25 -2.02 -11.19 -7.89
CA LEU A 25 -3.22 -10.50 -8.41
C LEU A 25 -2.93 -9.48 -9.52
N PHE A 26 -1.64 -9.22 -9.83
CA PHE A 26 -1.23 -8.13 -10.73
C PHE A 26 -0.92 -8.55 -12.17
N LEU A 27 -0.88 -9.85 -12.47
CA LEU A 27 -0.63 -10.35 -13.83
C LEU A 27 -1.66 -9.91 -14.89
N PRO A 28 -2.96 -9.69 -14.61
CA PRO A 28 -3.90 -9.23 -15.64
C PRO A 28 -3.91 -7.71 -15.84
N LEU A 29 -3.23 -6.90 -15.01
CA LEU A 29 -3.17 -5.44 -15.17
C LEU A 29 -2.10 -5.01 -16.19
N GLN A 30 -1.05 -5.79 -16.35
CA GLN A 30 0.09 -5.41 -17.20
C GLN A 30 -0.27 -5.24 -18.67
N SER A 31 -1.28 -5.96 -19.18
CA SER A 31 -1.73 -5.80 -20.57
C SER A 31 -2.52 -4.50 -20.80
N LEU A 32 -2.91 -3.77 -19.75
CA LEU A 32 -3.66 -2.52 -19.85
C LEU A 32 -2.79 -1.26 -19.68
N TYR A 33 -1.59 -1.39 -19.09
CA TYR A 33 -0.73 -0.26 -18.67
C TYR A 33 0.51 -0.01 -19.56
N GLY A 34 0.64 -0.69 -20.69
CA GLY A 34 1.85 -0.75 -21.52
C GLY A 34 2.39 0.56 -22.12
N THR A 35 1.84 1.74 -21.80
CA THR A 35 2.36 3.04 -22.29
C THR A 35 2.15 4.20 -21.30
N LEU A 36 2.33 4.00 -19.99
CA LEU A 36 2.32 5.15 -19.08
C LEU A 36 3.53 6.07 -19.34
N PRO A 37 3.33 7.39 -19.54
CA PRO A 37 4.42 8.34 -19.67
C PRO A 37 5.28 8.35 -18.40
N LYS A 38 6.59 8.50 -18.56
CA LYS A 38 7.54 8.60 -17.43
C LYS A 38 7.14 9.81 -16.56
N PRO A 39 6.91 9.63 -15.25
CA PRO A 39 6.50 10.73 -14.38
C PRO A 39 7.58 11.83 -14.32
N SER A 40 7.13 13.08 -14.39
CA SER A 40 7.96 14.26 -14.19
C SER A 40 8.36 14.41 -12.71
N GLY A 41 9.32 15.28 -12.42
CA GLY A 41 9.70 15.58 -11.03
C GLY A 41 8.52 16.10 -10.18
N ALA A 42 7.59 16.84 -10.78
CA ALA A 42 6.41 17.35 -10.09
C ALA A 42 5.43 16.21 -9.74
N ASP A 43 5.25 15.23 -10.64
CA ASP A 43 4.38 14.08 -10.42
C ASP A 43 4.87 13.24 -9.23
N TRP A 44 6.19 13.12 -9.06
CA TRP A 44 6.79 12.45 -7.92
C TRP A 44 6.52 13.15 -6.59
N VAL A 45 6.56 14.48 -6.56
CA VAL A 45 6.24 15.26 -5.34
C VAL A 45 4.77 15.06 -4.97
N TRP A 46 3.86 15.11 -5.95
CA TRP A 46 2.45 14.83 -5.70
C TRP A 46 2.22 13.41 -5.18
N PHE A 47 2.78 12.42 -5.87
CA PHE A 47 2.56 10.99 -5.61
C PHE A 47 3.20 10.48 -4.32
N LEU A 48 4.38 10.99 -3.95
CA LEU A 48 5.13 10.52 -2.78
C LEU A 48 4.98 11.43 -1.55
N MET A 49 4.50 12.65 -1.69
CA MET A 49 4.45 13.58 -0.56
C MET A 49 3.06 14.16 -0.37
N LEU A 50 2.57 14.95 -1.33
CA LEU A 50 1.39 15.78 -1.10
C LEU A 50 0.10 14.96 -0.99
N ILE A 51 -0.10 13.98 -1.88
CA ILE A 51 -1.27 13.09 -1.83
C ILE A 51 -1.25 12.21 -0.57
N PRO A 52 -0.16 11.46 -0.26
CA PRO A 52 -0.09 10.69 0.98
C PRO A 52 -0.27 11.54 2.24
N LEU A 53 0.24 12.78 2.27
CA LEU A 53 0.04 13.68 3.40
C LEU A 53 -1.43 14.06 3.59
N LEU A 54 -2.11 14.40 2.50
CA LEU A 54 -3.53 14.74 2.52
C LEU A 54 -4.37 13.53 2.96
N GLU A 55 -4.11 12.37 2.37
CA GLU A 55 -4.80 11.12 2.70
C GLU A 55 -4.62 10.75 4.17
N GLU A 56 -3.39 10.68 4.68
CA GLU A 56 -3.18 10.30 6.08
C GLU A 56 -3.76 11.35 7.05
N THR A 57 -3.76 12.64 6.69
CA THR A 57 -4.43 13.69 7.47
C THR A 57 -5.93 13.42 7.57
N VAL A 58 -6.59 13.10 6.46
CA VAL A 58 -8.03 12.80 6.43
C VAL A 58 -8.35 11.50 7.15
N PHE A 59 -7.70 10.40 6.76
CA PHE A 59 -8.09 9.07 7.24
C PHE A 59 -7.61 8.80 8.67
N ARG A 60 -6.40 9.23 9.05
CA ARG A 60 -5.88 9.04 10.41
C ARG A 60 -6.24 10.20 11.31
N GLY A 61 -5.90 11.41 10.87
CA GLY A 61 -6.06 12.63 11.66
C GLY A 61 -7.52 12.99 11.92
N LEU A 62 -8.40 12.86 10.93
CA LEU A 62 -9.81 13.21 11.08
C LEU A 62 -10.67 12.00 11.38
N ILE A 63 -10.72 11.01 10.49
CA ILE A 63 -11.71 9.92 10.57
C ILE A 63 -11.38 8.96 11.71
N GLN A 64 -10.22 8.30 11.66
CA GLN A 64 -9.81 7.32 12.67
C GLN A 64 -9.72 7.97 14.05
N GLN A 65 -9.16 9.18 14.18
CA GLN A 65 -9.11 9.88 15.47
C GLN A 65 -10.51 10.20 16.02
N SER A 66 -11.42 10.69 15.17
CA SER A 66 -12.77 11.04 15.62
C SER A 66 -13.56 9.81 16.05
N LEU A 67 -13.47 8.71 15.30
CA LEU A 67 -14.09 7.44 15.67
C LEU A 67 -13.49 6.88 16.97
N THR A 68 -12.17 6.90 17.11
CA THR A 68 -11.48 6.46 18.34
C THR A 68 -11.97 7.23 19.57
N ARG A 69 -12.18 8.55 19.44
CA ARG A 69 -12.67 9.40 20.55
C ARG A 69 -14.13 9.13 20.89
N LYS A 70 -14.99 8.88 19.89
CA LYS A 70 -16.42 8.62 20.09
C LYS A 70 -16.69 7.23 20.67
N LEU A 71 -15.90 6.24 20.26
CA LEU A 71 -16.02 4.85 20.70
C LEU A 71 -15.15 4.63 21.94
N ALA A 72 -15.51 5.24 23.07
CA ALA A 72 -14.83 5.11 24.36
C ALA A 72 -14.99 3.70 25.00
N ILE A 73 -14.75 2.64 24.22
CA ILE A 73 -14.79 1.23 24.57
C ILE A 73 -13.41 0.61 24.33
N ASN A 74 -13.11 -0.50 25.01
CA ASN A 74 -11.80 -1.19 24.90
C ASN A 74 -11.40 -1.58 23.46
N GLN A 75 -12.35 -1.64 22.52
CA GLN A 75 -12.11 -1.98 21.10
C GLN A 75 -12.24 -0.77 20.14
N GLY A 76 -12.43 0.46 20.66
CA GLY A 76 -12.74 1.64 19.84
C GLY A 76 -11.65 2.00 18.84
N ALA A 77 -10.38 1.77 19.19
CA ALA A 77 -9.24 1.98 18.29
C ALA A 77 -9.23 0.99 17.12
N LEU A 78 -9.52 -0.30 17.38
CA LEU A 78 -9.60 -1.33 16.34
C LEU A 78 -10.74 -1.03 15.36
N VAL A 79 -11.94 -0.76 15.89
CA VAL A 79 -13.10 -0.43 15.07
C VAL A 79 -12.83 0.82 14.24
N ALA A 80 -12.23 1.85 14.83
CA ALA A 80 -11.86 3.07 14.10
C ALA A 80 -10.86 2.80 12.96
N ASN A 81 -9.86 1.94 13.17
CA ASN A 81 -8.90 1.57 12.13
C ASN A 81 -9.58 0.77 11.00
N LEU A 82 -10.39 -0.23 11.37
CA LEU A 82 -11.14 -1.03 10.40
C LEU A 82 -12.05 -0.15 9.54
N SER A 83 -12.82 0.74 10.17
CA SER A 83 -13.73 1.65 9.46
C SER A 83 -12.99 2.64 8.56
N ALA A 84 -11.92 3.27 9.05
CA ALA A 84 -11.14 4.21 8.24
C ALA A 84 -10.48 3.49 7.04
N SER A 85 -9.95 2.29 7.25
CA SER A 85 -9.30 1.49 6.21
C SER A 85 -10.28 0.94 5.18
N LEU A 86 -11.48 0.53 5.62
CA LEU A 86 -12.54 0.10 4.72
C LEU A 86 -13.01 1.24 3.82
N LEU A 87 -13.22 2.43 4.38
CA LEU A 87 -13.60 3.61 3.60
C LEU A 87 -12.50 4.02 2.61
N PHE A 88 -11.23 4.02 3.06
CA PHE A 88 -10.08 4.32 2.19
C PHE A 88 -10.01 3.36 1.00
N ALA A 89 -10.14 2.06 1.25
CA ALA A 89 -10.12 1.03 0.22
C ALA A 89 -11.33 1.10 -0.71
N TRP A 90 -12.51 1.42 -0.20
CA TRP A 90 -13.71 1.57 -1.00
C TRP A 90 -13.58 2.74 -2.01
N LEU A 91 -13.06 3.88 -1.55
CA LEU A 91 -12.79 5.04 -2.42
C LEU A 91 -11.75 4.74 -3.50
N HIS A 92 -10.65 4.06 -3.13
CA HIS A 92 -9.64 3.62 -4.07
C HIS A 92 -10.19 2.61 -5.08
N GLY A 93 -10.99 1.67 -4.61
CA GLY A 93 -11.63 0.67 -5.43
C GLY A 93 -12.58 1.23 -6.47
N PHE A 94 -13.34 2.28 -6.12
CA PHE A 94 -14.22 2.98 -7.05
C PHE A 94 -13.44 3.78 -8.09
N HIS A 95 -12.32 4.40 -7.68
CA HIS A 95 -11.51 5.25 -8.56
C HIS A 95 -10.57 4.45 -9.49
N GLN A 96 -9.98 3.36 -8.99
CA GLN A 96 -8.89 2.61 -9.66
C GLN A 96 -9.31 1.19 -10.08
N GLY A 97 -10.54 0.77 -9.81
CA GLY A 97 -11.05 -0.57 -10.11
C GLY A 97 -10.77 -1.61 -9.02
N PRO A 98 -11.05 -2.91 -9.26
CA PRO A 98 -11.03 -3.96 -8.24
C PRO A 98 -9.72 -4.08 -7.46
N VAL A 99 -8.59 -3.84 -8.11
CA VAL A 99 -7.27 -3.91 -7.46
C VAL A 99 -7.04 -2.76 -6.47
N GLY A 100 -7.72 -1.63 -6.66
CA GLY A 100 -7.72 -0.52 -5.70
C GLY A 100 -8.28 -0.92 -4.33
N TRP A 101 -9.09 -1.97 -4.23
CA TRP A 101 -9.60 -2.45 -2.93
C TRP A 101 -8.50 -3.10 -2.06
N LEU A 102 -7.40 -3.56 -2.67
CA LEU A 102 -6.30 -4.20 -1.94
C LEU A 102 -5.55 -3.23 -1.03
N VAL A 103 -5.70 -1.92 -1.22
CA VAL A 103 -5.10 -0.90 -0.33
C VAL A 103 -5.67 -0.94 1.09
N PHE A 104 -6.74 -1.72 1.31
CA PHE A 104 -7.26 -2.06 2.64
C PHE A 104 -6.15 -2.57 3.58
N PHE A 105 -5.32 -3.50 3.11
CA PHE A 105 -4.27 -4.12 3.94
C PHE A 105 -3.16 -3.15 4.36
N PRO A 106 -2.50 -2.39 3.45
CA PRO A 106 -1.53 -1.37 3.85
C PRO A 106 -2.17 -0.28 4.70
N SER A 107 -3.43 0.11 4.43
CA SER A 107 -4.14 1.08 5.28
C SER A 107 -4.32 0.59 6.72
N LEU A 108 -4.58 -0.71 6.95
CA LEU A 108 -4.67 -1.26 8.31
C LEU A 108 -3.35 -1.13 9.07
N ILE A 109 -2.23 -1.36 8.38
CA ILE A 109 -0.88 -1.22 8.94
C ILE A 109 -0.63 0.24 9.33
N LEU A 110 -0.92 1.18 8.42
CA LEU A 110 -0.78 2.62 8.68
C LEU A 110 -1.67 3.08 9.85
N GLY A 111 -2.90 2.58 9.91
CA GLY A 111 -3.81 2.85 11.01
C GLY A 111 -3.31 2.29 12.35
N GLN A 112 -2.65 1.13 12.35
CA GLN A 112 -2.02 0.57 13.54
C GLN A 112 -0.81 1.40 13.96
N VAL A 113 0.08 1.77 13.04
CA VAL A 113 1.23 2.64 13.32
C VAL A 113 0.77 3.99 13.89
N TRP A 114 -0.28 4.58 13.32
CA TRP A 114 -0.84 5.82 13.83
C TRP A 114 -1.34 5.70 15.27
N GLN A 115 -1.95 4.57 15.67
CA GLN A 115 -2.42 4.39 17.05
C GLN A 115 -1.30 4.52 18.08
N HIS A 116 -0.10 4.00 17.76
CA HIS A 116 1.07 4.00 18.64
C HIS A 116 1.88 5.30 18.55
N THR A 117 2.01 5.86 17.36
CA THR A 117 2.90 7.02 17.13
C THR A 117 2.17 8.36 17.18
N ARG A 118 0.87 8.37 16.88
CA ARG A 118 0.03 9.57 16.70
C ARG A 118 0.61 10.60 15.72
N SER A 119 1.52 10.17 14.84
CA SER A 119 2.23 11.04 13.92
C SER A 119 1.75 10.85 12.49
N ILE A 120 1.17 11.89 11.91
CA ILE A 120 0.80 11.91 10.50
C ILE A 120 2.05 11.81 9.63
N LEU A 121 3.15 12.48 9.99
CA LEU A 121 4.38 12.45 9.20
C LEU A 121 5.01 11.05 9.09
N ILE A 122 4.95 10.25 10.17
CA ILE A 122 5.42 8.86 10.13
C ILE A 122 4.55 8.03 9.19
N CYS A 123 3.22 8.16 9.29
CA CYS A 123 2.29 7.47 8.38
C CYS A 123 2.49 7.90 6.93
N THR A 124 2.65 9.20 6.67
CA THR A 124 2.92 9.75 5.33
C THR A 124 4.22 9.18 4.75
N GLY A 125 5.31 9.13 5.53
CA GLY A 125 6.57 8.55 5.07
C GLY A 125 6.48 7.06 4.74
N LEU A 126 5.75 6.29 5.57
CA LEU A 126 5.49 4.87 5.29
C LEU A 126 4.61 4.67 4.06
N HIS A 127 3.55 5.47 3.91
CA HIS A 127 2.68 5.45 2.75
C HIS A 127 3.47 5.79 1.47
N ALA A 128 4.27 6.85 1.49
CA ALA A 128 5.17 7.21 0.40
C ALA A 128 6.11 6.06 0.00
N THR A 129 6.66 5.37 1.01
CA THR A 129 7.52 4.20 0.80
C THR A 129 6.75 3.06 0.13
N MET A 130 5.51 2.79 0.55
CA MET A 130 4.64 1.79 -0.07
C MET A 130 4.33 2.16 -1.54
N ASN A 131 4.01 3.42 -1.82
CA ASN A 131 3.78 3.93 -3.17
C ASN A 131 5.02 3.77 -4.06
N LEU A 132 6.21 4.09 -3.53
CA LEU A 132 7.47 3.90 -4.24
C LEU A 132 7.75 2.42 -4.53
N CYS A 133 7.58 1.54 -3.53
CA CYS A 133 7.74 0.10 -3.70
C CYS A 133 6.77 -0.48 -4.73
N PHE A 134 5.52 -0.01 -4.74
CA PHE A 134 4.52 -0.39 -5.73
C PHE A 134 4.96 0.01 -7.14
N TRP A 135 5.37 1.27 -7.32
CA TRP A 135 5.85 1.76 -8.62
C TRP A 135 7.10 1.01 -9.10
N LEU A 136 8.07 0.76 -8.22
CA LEU A 136 9.28 0.00 -8.56
C LEU A 136 8.95 -1.44 -8.98
N ASN A 137 8.03 -2.11 -8.30
CA ASN A 137 7.58 -3.44 -8.72
C ASN A 137 6.94 -3.40 -10.10
N LEU A 138 6.08 -2.41 -10.37
CA LEU A 138 5.45 -2.24 -11.67
C LEU A 138 6.49 -1.98 -12.78
N ALA A 139 7.48 -1.12 -12.52
CA ALA A 139 8.55 -0.82 -13.47
C ALA A 139 9.44 -2.04 -13.75
N LEU A 140 9.78 -2.81 -12.72
CA LEU A 140 10.59 -4.03 -12.86
C LEU A 140 9.85 -5.10 -13.64
N LEU A 141 8.56 -5.31 -13.36
CA LEU A 141 7.72 -6.25 -14.11
C LEU A 141 7.55 -5.79 -15.56
N GLY A 142 7.37 -4.50 -15.80
CA GLY A 142 7.30 -3.90 -17.14
C GLY A 142 8.53 -4.22 -18.01
N ASN A 143 9.71 -4.23 -17.40
CA ASN A 143 10.97 -4.47 -18.10
C ASN A 143 11.26 -5.96 -18.40
N GLN A 144 10.42 -6.89 -17.94
CA GLN A 144 10.59 -8.34 -18.14
C GLN A 144 9.67 -8.92 -19.25
N ILE A 145 8.79 -8.09 -19.85
CA ILE A 145 7.82 -8.53 -20.90
C ILE A 145 8.16 -7.93 -22.28
N HIS A 146 9.38 -7.42 -22.43
CA HIS A 146 9.99 -7.08 -23.72
C HIS A 146 11.20 -7.97 -23.96
#